data_AF-A0A9X2JKU9-F1
#
_entry.id   AF-A0A9X2JKU9-F1
#
_cell.length_a   1.000
_cell.length_b   1.000
_cell.length_c   1.000
_cell.angle_alpha   90.00
_cell.angle_beta   90.00
_cell.angle_gamma   90.00
#
_symmetry.space_group_name_H-M   'P 1'
#
loop_
_entity.id
_entity.type
_entity.pdbx_description
1 polymer ?
#
loop_
_entity_poly.entity_id
_entity_poly.type
_entity_poly.pdbx_seq_one_letter_code
_entity_poly.pdbx_strand_id
1 'polypeptide(L)'
;MFIHHPSAFCITVASVALLLSPGACFATNQILDECVFEGNERTIQQNPLSALWWDDKGKFKSPGFDVPSTANWKGYEASWEIKDQKLYLKSFTAARGGKQVEVSELVPGGSLPMPATFYSGQIHFPLGKPVGDPPVFGRPLEFSTVIVFEIEQGKVTKMTLEPNFRVVDTWNGLANDAPTPGPPAPASTSATIRAPEDVRAGMIDGLTKILRAHGVNDLTIDVADDQSESIVVEIDFAPSVGQARAVQLYDELLDFDGSIQLDGSPPAQKPQQTKRPERLDAFDPMQPFRLELGRGSGLNGLNTTVIHPDGRVVMHRLGSLGPKGVSSDTTYWYESQFQLPPQAIQKLAKEVARLKIPRLDKEYSANIVDGGQWIVRLEQDGKSRSTYMNSTFPRQAQDLASFVDALVLRHGGRLVWTEVSARNGRNHEEELWESIRD
;
A
#
# COMPACT_ATOMS: atom_id res chain seq x y z
N MET A 1 65.66 -29.89 -32.67
CA MET A 1 65.15 -30.35 -31.36
C MET A 1 64.56 -29.14 -30.65
N PHE A 2 63.29 -28.81 -30.93
CA PHE A 2 62.60 -27.69 -30.29
C PHE A 2 61.77 -28.25 -29.13
N ILE A 3 62.12 -27.82 -27.92
CA ILE A 3 61.48 -28.25 -26.68
C ILE A 3 60.20 -27.41 -26.56
N HIS A 4 59.05 -28.02 -26.88
CA HIS A 4 57.75 -27.40 -26.62
C HIS A 4 57.49 -27.40 -25.11
N HIS A 5 57.45 -26.21 -24.51
CA HIS A 5 57.08 -26.02 -23.10
C HIS A 5 55.56 -26.24 -22.94
N PRO A 6 55.11 -27.26 -22.20
CA PRO A 6 53.68 -27.57 -22.02
C PRO A 6 52.90 -26.51 -21.23
N SER A 7 53.58 -25.53 -20.62
CA SER A 7 52.98 -24.47 -19.81
C SER A 7 52.24 -23.39 -20.63
N ALA A 8 52.67 -23.09 -21.85
CA ALA A 8 52.04 -22.05 -22.68
C ALA A 8 50.66 -22.48 -23.23
N PHE A 9 50.48 -23.77 -23.51
CA PHE A 9 49.23 -24.30 -24.05
C PHE A 9 48.11 -24.31 -22.98
N CYS A 10 48.41 -24.71 -21.75
CA CYS A 10 47.42 -24.74 -20.65
C CYS A 10 46.91 -23.34 -20.27
N ILE A 11 47.77 -22.31 -20.30
CA ILE A 11 47.35 -20.91 -20.01
C ILE A 11 46.40 -20.39 -21.10
N THR A 12 46.62 -20.79 -22.35
CA THR A 12 45.79 -20.37 -23.49
C THR A 12 44.40 -21.01 -23.43
N VAL A 13 44.32 -22.31 -23.11
CA VAL A 13 43.02 -23.02 -22.97
C VAL A 13 42.20 -22.51 -21.78
N ALA A 14 42.83 -22.23 -20.63
CA ALA A 14 42.14 -21.66 -19.47
C ALA A 14 41.59 -20.24 -19.73
N SER A 15 42.33 -19.41 -20.48
CA SER A 15 41.89 -18.06 -20.85
C SER A 15 40.72 -18.09 -21.83
N VAL A 16 40.73 -19.02 -22.78
CA VAL A 16 39.60 -19.21 -23.72
C VAL A 16 38.37 -19.76 -23.00
N ALA A 17 38.53 -20.68 -22.04
CA ALA A 17 37.40 -21.21 -21.24
C ALA A 17 36.74 -20.17 -20.33
N LEU A 18 37.51 -19.22 -19.79
CA LEU A 18 37.00 -18.07 -19.02
C LEU A 18 36.28 -17.04 -19.90
N LEU A 19 36.75 -16.83 -21.14
CA LEU A 19 36.09 -15.94 -22.11
C LEU A 19 34.84 -16.56 -22.76
N LEU A 20 34.75 -17.89 -22.80
CA LEU A 20 33.61 -18.64 -23.33
C LEU A 20 32.58 -19.03 -22.26
N SER A 21 32.82 -18.73 -20.99
CA SER A 21 31.78 -18.84 -19.97
C SER A 21 30.89 -17.61 -20.08
N PRO A 22 29.64 -17.73 -20.57
CA PRO A 22 28.70 -16.61 -20.51
C PRO A 22 28.49 -16.30 -19.04
N GLY A 23 29.18 -15.27 -18.54
CA GLY A 23 28.85 -14.69 -17.25
C GLY A 23 27.35 -14.37 -17.29
N ALA A 24 26.63 -14.75 -16.24
CA ALA A 24 25.21 -14.44 -16.15
C ALA A 24 25.03 -12.92 -16.26
N CYS A 25 24.68 -12.44 -17.45
CA CYS A 25 24.27 -11.07 -17.67
C CYS A 25 22.89 -10.92 -17.04
N PHE A 26 22.87 -10.55 -15.77
CA PHE A 26 21.62 -10.19 -15.09
C PHE A 26 21.06 -8.93 -15.76
N ALA A 27 19.84 -9.03 -16.29
CA ALA A 27 19.14 -7.89 -16.83
C ALA A 27 18.97 -6.85 -15.71
N THR A 28 19.39 -5.61 -15.96
CA THR A 28 19.22 -4.51 -15.01
C THR A 28 17.78 -4.00 -15.09
N ASN A 29 17.06 -4.00 -13.96
CA ASN A 29 15.73 -3.42 -13.88
C ASN A 29 15.78 -1.91 -14.14
N GLN A 30 14.74 -1.38 -14.76
CA GLN A 30 14.59 0.06 -14.97
C GLN A 30 14.44 0.80 -13.63
N ILE A 31 15.09 1.94 -13.49
CA ILE A 31 14.84 2.89 -12.41
C ILE A 31 13.40 3.40 -12.55
N LEU A 32 12.58 3.07 -11.55
CA LEU A 32 11.17 3.46 -11.47
C LEU A 32 11.03 4.94 -11.12
N ASP A 33 9.93 5.55 -11.55
CA ASP A 33 9.57 6.89 -11.09
C ASP A 33 9.11 6.85 -9.63
N GLU A 34 9.27 7.96 -8.92
CA GLU A 34 8.71 8.15 -7.57
C GLU A 34 7.37 8.88 -7.66
N CYS A 35 6.45 8.59 -6.75
CA CYS A 35 5.18 9.27 -6.63
C CYS A 35 4.87 9.53 -5.16
N VAL A 36 4.35 10.73 -4.87
CA VAL A 36 3.90 11.15 -3.54
C VAL A 36 2.39 11.27 -3.52
N PHE A 37 1.75 10.65 -2.54
CA PHE A 37 0.31 10.81 -2.27
C PHE A 37 0.08 10.84 -0.75
N GLU A 38 -0.68 11.82 -0.24
CA GLU A 38 -0.94 11.98 1.21
C GLU A 38 0.36 12.02 2.04
N GLY A 39 1.44 12.58 1.49
CA GLY A 39 2.76 12.63 2.13
C GLY A 39 3.53 11.30 2.13
N ASN A 40 2.97 10.22 1.57
CA ASN A 40 3.64 8.94 1.41
C ASN A 40 4.34 8.88 0.05
N GLU A 41 5.62 8.50 0.06
CA GLU A 41 6.43 8.36 -1.16
C GLU A 41 6.60 6.88 -1.52
N ARG A 42 6.36 6.55 -2.79
CA ARG A 42 6.46 5.19 -3.34
C ARG A 42 6.99 5.22 -4.76
N THR A 43 7.64 4.14 -5.18
CA THR A 43 7.94 3.95 -6.59
C THR A 43 6.71 3.46 -7.35
N ILE A 44 6.55 3.90 -8.59
CA ILE A 44 5.48 3.50 -9.50
C ILE A 44 6.07 2.82 -10.74
N GLN A 45 5.37 1.82 -11.29
CA GLN A 45 5.82 1.15 -12.51
C GLN A 45 5.54 1.98 -13.77
N GLN A 46 4.56 2.88 -13.69
CA GLN A 46 4.20 3.76 -14.79
C GLN A 46 5.26 4.83 -15.03
N ASN A 47 5.31 5.34 -16.25
CA ASN A 47 6.24 6.38 -16.67
C ASN A 47 5.44 7.52 -17.32
N PRO A 48 4.74 8.38 -16.53
CA PRO A 48 3.76 9.32 -17.05
C PRO A 48 4.34 10.34 -18.05
N LEU A 49 5.61 10.71 -17.91
CA LEU A 49 6.33 11.56 -18.86
C LEU A 49 6.41 10.95 -20.26
N SER A 50 6.33 9.62 -20.38
CA SER A 50 6.34 8.92 -21.66
C SER A 50 5.22 9.36 -22.58
N ALA A 51 4.09 9.82 -22.02
CA ALA A 51 2.95 10.34 -22.77
C ALA A 51 3.33 11.43 -23.79
N LEU A 52 4.35 12.24 -23.50
CA LEU A 52 4.82 13.30 -24.41
C LEU A 52 5.48 12.77 -25.69
N TRP A 53 5.83 11.48 -25.71
CA TRP A 53 6.64 10.86 -26.76
C TRP A 53 5.90 9.76 -27.51
N TRP A 54 4.66 9.44 -27.13
CA TRP A 54 3.79 8.61 -27.94
C TRP A 54 2.94 9.52 -28.84
N ASP A 55 2.92 9.25 -30.14
CA ASP A 55 2.00 9.94 -31.05
C ASP A 55 0.60 9.29 -31.04
N ASP A 56 -0.36 9.93 -31.71
CA ASP A 56 -1.75 9.43 -31.81
C ASP A 56 -1.88 8.05 -32.49
N LYS A 57 -0.80 7.56 -33.12
CA LYS A 57 -0.73 6.24 -33.75
C LYS A 57 -0.05 5.22 -32.85
N GLY A 58 0.26 5.57 -31.61
CA GLY A 58 0.98 4.72 -30.67
C GLY A 58 2.43 4.48 -31.07
N LYS A 59 3.05 5.37 -31.85
CA LYS A 59 4.48 5.26 -32.16
C LYS A 59 5.28 6.08 -31.16
N PHE A 60 6.18 5.40 -30.46
CA PHE A 60 7.12 6.04 -29.56
C PHE A 60 8.23 6.79 -30.34
N LYS A 61 8.42 8.07 -30.02
CA LYS A 61 9.50 8.93 -30.54
C LYS A 61 10.45 9.25 -29.40
N SER A 62 11.59 8.56 -29.35
CA SER A 62 12.59 8.77 -28.31
C SER A 62 12.94 10.26 -28.14
N PRO A 63 12.96 10.78 -26.88
CA PRO A 63 13.40 12.15 -26.60
C PRO A 63 14.90 12.36 -26.79
N GLY A 64 15.67 11.29 -27.09
CA GLY A 64 17.10 11.38 -27.31
C GLY A 64 17.87 11.85 -26.08
N PHE A 65 17.41 11.52 -24.88
CA PHE A 65 18.20 11.73 -23.66
C PHE A 65 19.39 10.78 -23.62
N ASP A 66 20.44 11.22 -22.94
CA ASP A 66 21.59 10.39 -22.63
C ASP A 66 21.14 9.24 -21.73
N VAL A 67 21.65 8.04 -21.98
CA VAL A 67 21.37 6.83 -21.19
C VAL A 67 22.57 6.58 -20.27
N PRO A 68 22.55 7.07 -19.02
CA PRO A 68 23.72 7.04 -18.16
C PRO A 68 24.05 5.63 -17.65
N SER A 69 23.08 4.71 -17.68
CA SER A 69 23.26 3.32 -17.26
C SER A 69 22.25 2.40 -17.94
N THR A 70 22.54 1.09 -17.96
CA THR A 70 21.59 0.07 -18.45
C THR A 70 20.36 -0.06 -17.55
N ALA A 71 20.41 0.46 -16.32
CA ALA A 71 19.28 0.53 -15.40
C ALA A 71 18.39 1.76 -15.67
N ASN A 72 18.83 2.73 -16.48
CA ASN A 72 18.03 3.91 -16.83
C ASN A 72 17.93 4.10 -18.35
N TRP A 73 17.32 3.14 -19.04
CA TRP A 73 17.20 3.15 -20.50
C TRP A 73 16.28 4.25 -21.03
N LYS A 74 15.39 4.80 -20.19
CA LYS A 74 14.57 5.98 -20.54
C LYS A 74 15.36 7.29 -20.53
N GLY A 75 16.53 7.33 -19.89
CA GLY A 75 17.44 8.48 -19.89
C GLY A 75 17.00 9.66 -19.03
N TYR A 76 16.04 9.45 -18.12
CA TYR A 76 15.60 10.47 -17.15
C TYR A 76 15.18 9.85 -15.83
N GLU A 77 15.10 10.67 -14.80
CA GLU A 77 14.49 10.37 -13.50
C GLU A 77 13.41 11.41 -13.22
N ALA A 78 12.26 10.98 -12.70
CA ALA A 78 11.13 11.84 -12.40
C ALA A 78 10.48 11.46 -11.07
N SER A 79 10.03 12.48 -10.34
CA SER A 79 9.13 12.30 -9.21
C SER A 79 7.80 13.01 -9.47
N TRP A 80 6.73 12.41 -8.99
CA TRP A 80 5.36 12.84 -9.18
C TRP A 80 4.69 13.13 -7.84
N GLU A 81 3.62 13.91 -7.87
CA GLU A 81 2.76 14.14 -6.72
C GLU A 81 1.30 14.11 -7.17
N ILE A 82 0.47 13.31 -6.49
CA ILE A 82 -0.98 13.38 -6.62
C ILE A 82 -1.49 14.24 -5.47
N LYS A 83 -2.00 15.42 -5.80
CA LYS A 83 -2.52 16.40 -4.84
C LYS A 83 -3.68 17.16 -5.46
N ASP A 84 -4.69 17.51 -4.66
CA ASP A 84 -5.86 18.28 -5.12
C ASP A 84 -6.52 17.68 -6.39
N GLN A 85 -6.64 16.35 -6.43
CA GLN A 85 -7.14 15.55 -7.56
C GLN A 85 -6.38 15.78 -8.88
N LYS A 86 -5.11 16.16 -8.82
CA LYS A 86 -4.27 16.37 -9.98
C LYS A 86 -2.92 15.70 -9.82
N LEU A 87 -2.39 15.22 -10.93
CA LEU A 87 -1.03 14.72 -11.04
C LEU A 87 -0.10 15.88 -11.42
N TYR A 88 0.97 16.04 -10.65
CA TYR A 88 2.03 17.01 -10.89
C TYR A 88 3.36 16.30 -11.07
N LEU A 89 4.14 16.74 -12.06
CA LEU A 89 5.56 16.45 -12.12
C LEU A 89 6.27 17.34 -11.09
N LYS A 90 6.85 16.72 -10.07
CA LYS A 90 7.48 17.40 -8.93
C LYS A 90 8.98 17.63 -9.15
N SER A 91 9.67 16.64 -9.72
CA SER A 91 11.08 16.78 -10.13
C SER A 91 11.34 16.07 -11.45
N PHE A 92 12.35 16.54 -12.18
CA PHE A 92 12.81 15.96 -13.44
C PHE A 92 14.31 16.18 -13.59
N THR A 93 15.03 15.11 -13.93
CA THR A 93 16.46 15.16 -14.27
C THR A 93 16.72 14.35 -15.54
N ALA A 94 17.31 14.98 -16.55
CA ALA A 94 17.80 14.31 -17.75
C ALA A 94 18.98 15.09 -18.35
N ALA A 95 19.76 14.43 -19.19
CA ALA A 95 20.80 15.06 -19.99
C ALA A 95 20.61 14.73 -21.48
N ARG A 96 21.10 15.61 -22.36
CA ARG A 96 21.17 15.38 -23.82
C ARG A 96 22.48 15.94 -24.35
N GLY A 97 23.36 15.06 -24.84
CA GLY A 97 24.69 15.46 -25.29
C GLY A 97 25.56 16.04 -24.17
N GLY A 98 25.41 15.50 -22.95
CA GLY A 98 26.12 15.93 -21.74
C GLY A 98 25.61 17.22 -21.12
N LYS A 99 24.53 17.82 -21.64
CA LYS A 99 23.90 19.02 -21.08
C LYS A 99 22.60 18.67 -20.39
N GLN A 100 22.38 19.25 -19.21
CA GLN A 100 21.11 19.12 -18.49
C GLN A 100 19.95 19.65 -19.34
N VAL A 101 18.84 18.91 -19.37
CA VAL A 101 17.61 19.29 -20.04
C VAL A 101 16.68 19.95 -19.03
N GLU A 102 16.19 21.14 -19.36
CA GLU A 102 15.23 21.85 -18.51
C GLU A 102 13.80 21.37 -18.75
N VAL A 103 12.94 21.43 -17.73
CA VAL A 103 11.51 21.03 -17.87
C VAL A 103 10.78 21.85 -18.95
N SER A 104 11.20 23.09 -19.16
CA SER A 104 10.66 23.98 -20.20
C SER A 104 10.96 23.51 -21.63
N GLU A 105 11.95 22.63 -21.81
CA GLU A 105 12.22 21.98 -23.09
C GLU A 105 11.27 20.79 -23.35
N LEU A 106 10.70 20.21 -22.29
CA LEU A 106 9.68 19.16 -22.42
C LEU A 106 8.32 19.77 -22.78
N VAL A 107 7.95 20.82 -22.06
CA VAL A 107 6.70 21.56 -22.21
C VAL A 107 7.04 23.05 -22.25
N PRO A 108 6.84 23.75 -23.39
CA PRO A 108 7.18 25.16 -23.51
C PRO A 108 6.55 26.01 -22.39
N GLY A 109 7.39 26.72 -21.63
CA GLY A 109 6.95 27.54 -20.50
C GLY A 109 6.63 26.76 -19.22
N GLY A 110 6.86 25.44 -19.19
CA GLY A 110 6.69 24.59 -18.02
C GLY A 110 7.65 24.98 -16.89
N SER A 111 7.17 24.86 -15.65
CA SER A 111 7.98 24.99 -14.43
C SER A 111 7.49 23.99 -13.39
N LEU A 112 8.39 23.53 -12.51
CA LEU A 112 8.05 22.58 -11.46
C LEU A 112 7.47 23.30 -10.23
N PRO A 113 6.46 22.71 -9.54
CA PRO A 113 5.71 21.52 -9.94
C PRO A 113 4.83 21.78 -11.17
N MET A 114 4.90 20.90 -12.17
CA MET A 114 4.21 21.07 -13.45
C MET A 114 2.97 20.17 -13.52
N PRO A 115 1.75 20.71 -13.74
CA PRO A 115 0.57 19.89 -13.96
C PRO A 115 0.74 18.94 -15.14
N ALA A 116 0.43 17.66 -14.96
CA ALA A 116 0.58 16.63 -15.98
C ALA A 116 -0.60 16.60 -16.97
N THR A 117 -1.00 17.74 -17.52
CA THR A 117 -2.22 17.85 -18.34
C THR A 117 -2.20 17.01 -19.63
N PHE A 118 -1.01 16.54 -20.01
CA PHE A 118 -0.79 15.66 -21.15
C PHE A 118 -0.99 14.17 -20.83
N TYR A 119 -1.11 13.79 -19.56
CA TYR A 119 -1.17 12.38 -19.15
C TYR A 119 -2.62 11.91 -18.94
N SER A 120 -2.97 10.81 -19.60
CA SER A 120 -4.17 10.03 -19.30
C SER A 120 -3.79 8.56 -19.15
N GLY A 121 -4.31 7.89 -18.12
CA GLY A 121 -3.95 6.52 -17.78
C GLY A 121 -4.31 6.17 -16.35
N GLN A 122 -3.59 5.21 -15.79
CA GLN A 122 -3.67 4.80 -14.40
C GLN A 122 -2.33 4.93 -13.71
N ILE A 123 -2.34 5.43 -12.47
CA ILE A 123 -1.18 5.32 -11.56
C ILE A 123 -1.50 4.25 -10.53
N HIS A 124 -0.65 3.22 -10.47
CA HIS A 124 -0.74 2.15 -9.49
C HIS A 124 0.21 2.47 -8.34
N PHE A 125 -0.35 2.95 -7.24
CA PHE A 125 0.40 3.36 -6.06
C PHE A 125 0.43 2.23 -5.02
N PRO A 126 1.55 1.50 -4.89
CA PRO A 126 1.60 0.30 -4.06
C PRO A 126 1.58 0.61 -2.56
N LEU A 127 0.72 -0.11 -1.83
CA LEU A 127 0.63 -0.09 -0.38
C LEU A 127 1.29 -1.34 0.19
N GLY A 128 2.61 -1.30 0.35
CA GLY A 128 3.40 -2.37 0.96
C GLY A 128 4.51 -2.90 0.06
N LYS A 129 5.07 -4.05 0.43
CA LYS A 129 6.09 -4.74 -0.36
C LYS A 129 5.42 -5.60 -1.45
N PRO A 130 6.11 -5.86 -2.57
CA PRO A 130 5.66 -6.86 -3.54
C PRO A 130 5.45 -8.22 -2.86
N VAL A 131 4.47 -8.97 -3.33
CA VAL A 131 4.15 -10.34 -2.90
C VAL A 131 4.83 -11.30 -3.88
N GLY A 132 5.61 -12.25 -3.35
CA GLY A 132 6.26 -13.30 -4.13
C GLY A 132 7.76 -13.09 -4.36
N ASP A 133 8.30 -13.85 -5.32
CA ASP A 133 9.71 -13.81 -5.69
C ASP A 133 10.11 -12.43 -6.24
N PRO A 134 11.37 -12.00 -6.08
CA PRO A 134 11.86 -10.76 -6.65
C PRO A 134 11.59 -10.70 -8.16
N PRO A 135 11.26 -9.52 -8.71
CA PRO A 135 10.89 -9.38 -10.11
C PRO A 135 11.98 -9.95 -11.01
N VAL A 136 11.63 -11.02 -11.73
CA VAL A 136 12.37 -11.45 -12.92
C VAL A 136 11.88 -10.59 -14.08
N PHE A 137 12.80 -10.06 -14.88
CA PHE A 137 12.53 -9.18 -16.01
C PHE A 137 11.26 -9.57 -16.79
N GLY A 138 10.32 -8.64 -16.95
CA GLY A 138 9.06 -8.84 -17.67
C GLY A 138 7.95 -9.57 -16.91
N ARG A 139 8.13 -9.89 -15.61
CA ARG A 139 7.03 -10.34 -14.76
C ARG A 139 6.34 -9.14 -14.09
N PRO A 140 5.00 -9.06 -14.19
CA PRO A 140 4.21 -8.11 -13.41
C PRO A 140 4.51 -8.23 -11.91
N LEU A 141 4.62 -7.10 -11.22
CA LEU A 141 4.69 -7.09 -9.77
C LEU A 141 3.29 -7.27 -9.19
N GLU A 142 3.17 -8.14 -8.20
CA GLU A 142 1.94 -8.30 -7.43
C GLU A 142 2.14 -7.63 -6.07
N PHE A 143 1.14 -6.89 -5.60
CA PHE A 143 1.18 -6.24 -4.29
C PHE A 143 -0.06 -6.63 -3.50
N SER A 144 0.07 -6.73 -2.17
CA SER A 144 -1.04 -7.05 -1.29
C SER A 144 -2.18 -6.04 -1.41
N THR A 145 -1.84 -4.77 -1.66
CA THR A 145 -2.80 -3.69 -1.86
C THR A 145 -2.20 -2.59 -2.72
N VAL A 146 -2.98 -2.02 -3.62
CA VAL A 146 -2.61 -0.90 -4.50
C VAL A 146 -3.75 0.11 -4.51
N ILE A 147 -3.42 1.40 -4.49
CA ILE A 147 -4.38 2.45 -4.86
C ILE A 147 -4.23 2.67 -6.37
N VAL A 148 -5.32 2.49 -7.11
CA VAL A 148 -5.39 2.76 -8.55
C VAL A 148 -6.06 4.10 -8.75
N PHE A 149 -5.29 5.06 -9.26
CA PHE A 149 -5.80 6.36 -9.69
C PHE A 149 -6.08 6.31 -11.18
N GLU A 150 -7.33 6.50 -11.61
CA GLU A 150 -7.64 6.79 -13.00
C GLU A 150 -7.47 8.29 -13.24
N ILE A 151 -6.70 8.63 -14.28
CA ILE A 151 -6.28 10.00 -14.56
C ILE A 151 -6.64 10.33 -16.00
N GLU A 152 -7.31 11.47 -16.18
CA GLU A 152 -7.62 12.04 -17.48
C GLU A 152 -7.03 13.45 -17.56
N GLN A 153 -6.12 13.67 -18.51
CA GLN A 153 -5.45 14.96 -18.72
C GLN A 153 -4.90 15.55 -17.41
N GLY A 154 -4.21 14.72 -16.64
CA GLY A 154 -3.61 15.08 -15.36
C GLY A 154 -4.61 15.25 -14.21
N LYS A 155 -5.91 15.08 -14.41
CA LYS A 155 -6.93 15.10 -13.35
C LYS A 155 -7.28 13.68 -12.91
N VAL A 156 -7.25 13.42 -11.62
CA VAL A 156 -7.76 12.17 -11.05
C VAL A 156 -9.28 12.16 -11.19
N THR A 157 -9.82 11.21 -11.95
CA THR A 157 -11.26 11.03 -12.16
C THR A 157 -11.84 9.94 -11.27
N LYS A 158 -11.01 8.99 -10.85
CA LYS A 158 -11.41 7.91 -9.95
C LYS A 158 -10.23 7.41 -9.12
N MET A 159 -10.52 6.93 -7.92
CA MET A 159 -9.56 6.32 -7.02
C MET A 159 -10.16 5.03 -6.48
N THR A 160 -9.47 3.90 -6.66
CA THR A 160 -9.94 2.58 -6.21
C THR A 160 -8.85 1.89 -5.39
N LEU A 161 -9.23 1.23 -4.30
CA LEU A 161 -8.33 0.41 -3.49
C LEU A 161 -8.45 -1.05 -3.93
N GLU A 162 -7.38 -1.60 -4.49
CA GLU A 162 -7.37 -2.93 -5.09
C GLU A 162 -6.50 -3.90 -4.27
N PRO A 163 -7.07 -4.94 -3.63
CA PRO A 163 -6.31 -5.97 -2.94
C PRO A 163 -5.74 -7.01 -3.93
N ASN A 164 -4.57 -7.58 -3.60
CA ASN A 164 -3.87 -8.58 -4.43
C ASN A 164 -3.73 -8.15 -5.90
N PHE A 165 -3.39 -6.89 -6.10
CA PHE A 165 -3.38 -6.28 -7.41
C PHE A 165 -2.07 -6.57 -8.14
N ARG A 166 -2.21 -7.05 -9.37
CA ARG A 166 -1.10 -7.24 -10.30
C ARG A 166 -0.91 -5.97 -11.11
N VAL A 167 0.17 -5.26 -10.84
CA VAL A 167 0.51 -4.01 -11.53
C VAL A 167 0.84 -4.31 -12.99
N VAL A 168 0.21 -3.56 -13.88
CA VAL A 168 0.40 -3.71 -15.32
C VAL A 168 1.68 -2.97 -15.73
N ASP A 169 2.60 -3.68 -16.35
CA ASP A 169 3.88 -3.13 -16.83
C ASP A 169 3.70 -2.39 -18.18
N THR A 170 2.91 -1.32 -18.14
CA THR A 170 2.71 -0.38 -19.25
C THR A 170 2.99 1.03 -18.78
N TRP A 171 3.43 1.90 -19.71
CA TRP A 171 3.82 3.27 -19.36
C TRP A 171 2.66 4.08 -18.76
N ASN A 172 1.41 3.74 -19.09
CA ASN A 172 0.19 4.39 -18.63
C ASN A 172 -0.65 3.54 -17.67
N GLY A 173 -0.17 2.36 -17.23
CA GLY A 173 -0.90 1.49 -16.31
C GLY A 173 -2.17 0.86 -16.87
N LEU A 174 -2.51 1.08 -18.14
CA LEU A 174 -3.65 0.42 -18.81
C LEU A 174 -3.21 -0.93 -19.38
N ALA A 175 -4.08 -1.93 -19.34
CA ALA A 175 -3.85 -3.20 -20.03
C ALA A 175 -3.83 -2.97 -21.56
N ASN A 176 -2.99 -3.72 -22.28
CA ASN A 176 -2.78 -3.54 -23.74
C ASN A 176 -4.05 -3.71 -24.60
N ASP A 177 -5.15 -4.24 -24.04
CA ASP A 177 -6.44 -4.41 -24.71
C ASP A 177 -7.48 -3.32 -24.33
N ALA A 178 -7.10 -2.35 -23.50
CA ALA A 178 -7.99 -1.26 -23.11
C ALA A 178 -8.09 -0.19 -24.22
N PRO A 179 -9.30 0.20 -24.67
CA PRO A 179 -9.46 1.25 -25.66
C PRO A 179 -8.89 2.58 -25.15
N THR A 180 -8.22 3.32 -26.03
CA THR A 180 -7.81 4.70 -25.75
C THR A 180 -9.08 5.54 -25.50
N PRO A 181 -9.18 6.29 -24.38
CA PRO A 181 -10.39 7.06 -24.08
C PRO A 181 -10.66 8.10 -25.18
N GLY A 182 -11.87 8.10 -25.73
CA GLY A 182 -12.36 9.17 -26.63
C GLY A 182 -12.71 10.45 -25.86
N PRO A 183 -13.07 11.55 -26.57
CA PRO A 183 -13.46 12.81 -25.92
C PRO A 183 -14.72 12.62 -25.05
N PRO A 184 -14.81 13.33 -23.90
CA PRO A 184 -15.75 12.97 -22.84
C PRO A 184 -17.21 13.35 -23.15
N ALA A 185 -18.12 12.52 -22.63
CA ALA A 185 -19.50 12.91 -22.33
C ALA A 185 -19.51 13.98 -21.20
N PRO A 186 -20.54 14.84 -21.10
CA PRO A 186 -20.61 15.85 -20.05
C PRO A 186 -20.48 15.22 -18.67
N ALA A 187 -19.70 15.87 -17.81
CA ALA A 187 -19.38 15.40 -16.47
C ALA A 187 -20.65 15.25 -15.61
N SER A 188 -21.10 14.01 -15.43
CA SER A 188 -21.83 13.61 -14.22
C SER A 188 -20.80 13.24 -13.16
N THR A 189 -20.99 13.73 -11.94
CA THR A 189 -20.21 13.26 -10.80
C THR A 189 -21.06 12.20 -10.11
N SER A 190 -20.96 10.95 -10.55
CA SER A 190 -21.59 9.83 -9.85
C SER A 190 -20.59 9.25 -8.86
N ALA A 191 -21.07 8.97 -7.65
CA ALA A 191 -20.41 8.08 -6.71
C ALA A 191 -21.10 6.73 -6.82
N THR A 192 -20.34 5.62 -6.70
CA THR A 192 -20.90 4.28 -6.58
C THR A 192 -20.49 3.71 -5.23
N ILE A 193 -21.45 3.49 -4.35
CA ILE A 193 -21.24 2.84 -3.05
C ILE A 193 -21.81 1.43 -3.14
N ARG A 194 -20.97 0.41 -2.91
CA ARG A 194 -21.37 -1.01 -2.85
C ARG A 194 -21.60 -1.45 -1.41
N ALA A 195 -22.81 -1.87 -1.07
CA ALA A 195 -23.15 -2.37 0.27
C ALA A 195 -23.93 -3.70 0.22
N PRO A 196 -23.77 -4.60 1.22
CA PRO A 196 -24.56 -5.82 1.31
C PRO A 196 -26.04 -5.54 1.57
N GLU A 197 -26.92 -6.46 1.12
CA GLU A 197 -28.37 -6.27 1.14
C GLU A 197 -28.98 -6.11 2.54
N ASP A 198 -28.36 -6.69 3.57
CA ASP A 198 -28.82 -6.60 4.97
C ASP A 198 -28.69 -5.19 5.57
N VAL A 199 -27.95 -4.28 4.93
CA VAL A 199 -27.74 -2.89 5.36
C VAL A 199 -28.56 -1.88 4.54
N ARG A 200 -29.29 -2.35 3.50
CA ARG A 200 -29.98 -1.54 2.47
C ARG A 200 -30.87 -0.43 3.03
N ALA A 201 -31.81 -0.80 3.90
CA ALA A 201 -32.83 0.13 4.40
C ALA A 201 -32.25 1.20 5.35
N GLY A 202 -31.29 0.80 6.19
CA GLY A 202 -30.63 1.72 7.13
C GLY A 202 -29.70 2.70 6.43
N MET A 203 -28.99 2.23 5.39
CA MET A 203 -28.11 3.08 4.58
C MET A 203 -28.91 4.11 3.79
N ILE A 204 -29.99 3.71 3.12
CA ILE A 204 -30.85 4.64 2.35
C ILE A 204 -31.46 5.72 3.28
N ASP A 205 -31.95 5.34 4.46
CA ASP A 205 -32.50 6.30 5.43
C ASP A 205 -31.43 7.27 5.98
N GLY A 206 -30.24 6.75 6.31
CA GLY A 206 -29.10 7.56 6.76
C GLY A 206 -28.64 8.57 5.70
N LEU A 207 -28.41 8.10 4.48
CA LEU A 207 -28.03 8.93 3.33
C LEU A 207 -29.08 10.02 3.07
N THR A 208 -30.37 9.65 3.09
CA THR A 208 -31.47 10.60 2.87
C THR A 208 -31.49 11.69 3.95
N LYS A 209 -31.24 11.33 5.21
CA LYS A 209 -31.20 12.29 6.34
C LYS A 209 -30.04 13.27 6.24
N ILE A 210 -28.84 12.77 5.94
CA ILE A 210 -27.65 13.61 5.75
C ILE A 210 -27.93 14.58 4.59
N LEU A 211 -28.30 14.07 3.43
CA LEU A 211 -28.50 14.87 2.23
C LEU A 211 -29.56 15.97 2.43
N ARG A 212 -30.68 15.66 3.12
CA ARG A 212 -31.69 16.66 3.50
C ARG A 212 -31.18 17.69 4.50
N ALA A 213 -30.36 17.30 5.48
CA ALA A 213 -29.75 18.23 6.44
C ALA A 213 -28.84 19.26 5.74
N HIS A 214 -28.29 18.91 4.57
CA HIS A 214 -27.49 19.81 3.74
C HIS A 214 -28.29 20.58 2.68
N GLY A 215 -29.62 20.50 2.70
CA GLY A 215 -30.52 21.22 1.80
C GLY A 215 -30.62 20.64 0.39
N VAL A 216 -30.17 19.40 0.18
CA VAL A 216 -30.36 18.66 -1.06
C VAL A 216 -31.76 18.05 -1.04
N ASN A 217 -32.70 18.73 -1.72
CA ASN A 217 -34.11 18.34 -1.74
C ASN A 217 -34.50 17.49 -2.95
N ASP A 218 -33.72 17.60 -4.03
CA ASP A 218 -33.91 16.83 -5.28
C ASP A 218 -32.80 15.79 -5.37
N LEU A 219 -33.09 14.59 -4.87
CA LEU A 219 -32.19 13.44 -4.92
C LEU A 219 -32.94 12.28 -5.56
N THR A 220 -32.40 11.79 -6.67
CA THR A 220 -32.80 10.49 -7.21
C THR A 220 -31.80 9.46 -6.69
N ILE A 221 -32.27 8.52 -5.89
CA ILE A 221 -31.48 7.34 -5.52
C ILE A 221 -31.97 6.22 -6.44
N ASP A 222 -31.26 6.00 -7.53
CA ASP A 222 -31.50 4.82 -8.35
C ASP A 222 -30.76 3.64 -7.76
N VAL A 223 -31.53 2.64 -7.35
CA VAL A 223 -31.01 1.37 -6.86
C VAL A 223 -31.09 0.39 -8.02
N ALA A 224 -29.98 0.25 -8.75
CA ALA A 224 -29.88 -0.77 -9.78
C ALA A 224 -29.84 -2.15 -9.13
N ASP A 225 -30.80 -3.00 -9.50
CA ASP A 225 -30.81 -4.43 -9.16
C ASP A 225 -29.88 -5.14 -10.16
N ASP A 226 -28.57 -4.96 -9.98
CA ASP A 226 -27.63 -5.85 -10.63
C ASP A 226 -27.63 -7.16 -9.83
N GLN A 227 -27.47 -8.32 -10.48
CA GLN A 227 -27.50 -9.62 -9.79
C GLN A 227 -26.26 -9.86 -8.89
N SER A 228 -25.56 -8.81 -8.46
CA SER A 228 -24.52 -8.89 -7.44
C SER A 228 -25.11 -8.59 -6.07
N GLU A 229 -24.56 -9.19 -5.01
CA GLU A 229 -24.92 -8.91 -3.61
C GLU A 229 -24.53 -7.48 -3.17
N SER A 230 -24.44 -6.52 -4.09
CA SER A 230 -24.07 -5.14 -3.84
C SER A 230 -25.08 -4.18 -4.42
N ILE A 231 -25.56 -3.26 -3.58
CA ILE A 231 -26.36 -2.13 -4.03
C ILE A 231 -25.44 -1.14 -4.71
N VAL A 232 -25.83 -0.59 -5.85
CA VAL A 232 -25.21 0.61 -6.42
C VAL A 232 -26.11 1.79 -6.07
N VAL A 233 -25.56 2.76 -5.31
CA VAL A 233 -26.20 4.05 -5.06
C VAL A 233 -25.55 5.06 -5.99
N GLU A 234 -26.28 5.56 -6.98
CA GLU A 234 -25.87 6.73 -7.77
C GLU A 234 -26.47 8.00 -7.15
N ILE A 235 -25.63 9.02 -6.97
CA ILE A 235 -26.03 10.31 -6.39
C ILE A 235 -25.76 11.38 -7.44
N ASP A 236 -26.83 11.94 -8.01
CA ASP A 236 -26.77 13.09 -8.89
C ASP A 236 -26.87 14.39 -8.10
N PHE A 237 -25.80 15.18 -8.10
CA PHE A 237 -25.82 16.50 -7.49
C PHE A 237 -26.36 17.53 -8.48
N ALA A 238 -27.38 18.29 -8.08
CA ALA A 238 -27.85 19.43 -8.86
C ALA A 238 -26.69 20.44 -9.10
N PRO A 239 -26.61 21.10 -10.28
CA PRO A 239 -25.53 22.06 -10.58
C PRO A 239 -25.37 23.19 -9.55
N SER A 240 -26.44 23.49 -8.80
CA SER A 240 -26.49 24.50 -7.75
C SER A 240 -25.79 24.12 -6.44
N VAL A 241 -25.47 22.84 -6.21
CA VAL A 241 -24.84 22.39 -4.96
C VAL A 241 -23.38 22.85 -4.87
N GLY A 242 -22.69 23.09 -5.99
CA GLY A 242 -21.31 23.55 -6.01
C GLY A 242 -20.30 22.45 -5.62
N GLN A 243 -19.20 22.34 -6.38
CA GLN A 243 -18.31 21.17 -6.34
C GLN A 243 -17.58 20.97 -5.01
N ALA A 244 -17.20 22.07 -4.32
CA ALA A 244 -16.60 22.00 -2.99
C ALA A 244 -17.56 21.44 -1.93
N ARG A 245 -18.88 21.68 -2.10
CA ARG A 245 -19.90 21.20 -1.18
C ARG A 245 -20.31 19.76 -1.47
N ALA A 246 -20.22 19.32 -2.73
CA ALA A 246 -20.38 17.91 -3.10
C ALA A 246 -19.23 17.05 -2.56
N VAL A 247 -17.99 17.55 -2.57
CA VAL A 247 -16.82 16.89 -1.95
C VAL A 247 -16.97 16.85 -0.43
N GLN A 248 -17.38 17.94 0.21
CA GLN A 248 -17.64 17.94 1.65
C GLN A 248 -18.76 16.96 2.04
N LEU A 249 -19.83 16.89 1.25
CA LEU A 249 -20.88 15.89 1.41
C LEU A 249 -20.35 14.47 1.20
N TYR A 250 -19.45 14.26 0.23
CA TYR A 250 -18.82 12.97 -0.01
C TYR A 250 -17.94 12.53 1.18
N ASP A 251 -17.16 13.45 1.75
CA ASP A 251 -16.35 13.22 2.95
C ASP A 251 -17.26 12.94 4.17
N GLU A 252 -18.34 13.70 4.36
CA GLU A 252 -19.31 13.48 5.45
C GLU A 252 -20.11 12.18 5.27
N LEU A 253 -20.36 11.74 4.03
CA LEU A 253 -20.96 10.44 3.70
C LEU A 253 -19.99 9.28 3.93
N LEU A 254 -18.69 9.49 3.73
CA LEU A 254 -17.64 8.54 4.08
C LEU A 254 -17.39 8.46 5.59
N ASP A 255 -17.54 9.58 6.31
CA ASP A 255 -17.37 9.72 7.76
C ASP A 255 -18.63 9.35 8.57
N PHE A 256 -19.79 9.16 7.92
CA PHE A 256 -21.03 8.76 8.59
C PHE A 256 -20.97 7.32 9.11
N ASP A 257 -20.46 7.14 10.33
CA ASP A 257 -20.41 5.85 11.02
C ASP A 257 -21.44 5.70 12.17
N GLY A 258 -22.13 6.79 12.53
CA GLY A 258 -23.16 6.82 13.57
C GLY A 258 -22.67 6.87 15.03
N SER A 259 -21.38 7.18 15.31
CA SER A 259 -20.83 7.16 16.67
C SER A 259 -20.16 8.49 17.10
N ILE A 260 -20.37 8.85 18.39
CA ILE A 260 -19.86 10.07 19.05
C ILE A 260 -18.60 9.71 19.87
N GLN A 261 -17.52 10.50 19.76
CA GLN A 261 -16.28 10.33 20.53
C GLN A 261 -16.34 10.91 21.96
N LEU A 262 -15.64 10.28 22.90
CA LEU A 262 -15.31 10.79 24.24
C LEU A 262 -13.79 10.77 24.46
N ASP A 263 -13.28 11.83 25.09
CA ASP A 263 -11.86 12.11 25.33
C ASP A 263 -11.37 11.62 26.70
N GLY A 264 -10.09 11.21 26.77
CA GLY A 264 -9.32 10.95 28.00
C GLY A 264 -8.67 9.57 28.13
N SER A 265 -7.38 9.44 27.80
CA SER A 265 -6.55 8.26 28.16
C SER A 265 -5.48 8.60 29.22
N PRO A 266 -5.28 7.77 30.27
CA PRO A 266 -4.24 7.98 31.28
C PRO A 266 -2.87 7.38 30.88
N PRO A 267 -1.77 7.79 31.56
CA PRO A 267 -0.41 7.37 31.22
C PRO A 267 -0.08 5.92 31.60
N ALA A 268 0.78 5.29 30.80
CA ALA A 268 1.18 3.89 30.91
C ALA A 268 1.97 3.58 32.21
N GLN A 269 1.49 2.57 32.96
CA GLN A 269 2.20 1.97 34.09
C GLN A 269 3.10 0.83 33.62
N LYS A 270 4.25 0.62 34.28
CA LYS A 270 5.15 -0.51 34.02
C LYS A 270 4.47 -1.84 34.40
N PRO A 271 4.59 -2.92 33.60
CA PRO A 271 3.98 -4.20 33.90
C PRO A 271 4.57 -4.81 35.18
N GLN A 272 3.72 -5.16 36.14
CA GLN A 272 4.09 -6.10 37.20
C GLN A 272 4.20 -7.50 36.59
N GLN A 273 5.17 -8.28 37.05
CA GLN A 273 5.43 -9.64 36.58
C GLN A 273 4.24 -10.55 36.93
N THR A 274 3.29 -10.68 36.00
CA THR A 274 2.05 -11.45 36.20
C THR A 274 2.31 -12.94 36.03
N LYS A 275 1.61 -13.75 36.84
CA LYS A 275 1.53 -15.20 36.69
C LYS A 275 1.16 -15.53 35.24
N ARG A 276 1.92 -16.46 34.63
CA ARG A 276 1.78 -16.88 33.23
C ARG A 276 0.34 -17.32 32.91
N PRO A 277 -0.24 -16.87 31.78
CA PRO A 277 -1.60 -17.24 31.39
C PRO A 277 -1.70 -18.71 30.98
N GLU A 278 -2.87 -19.31 31.18
CA GLU A 278 -3.19 -20.64 30.67
C GLU A 278 -3.28 -20.64 29.14
N ARG A 279 -3.10 -21.80 28.51
CA ARG A 279 -3.17 -21.91 27.05
C ARG A 279 -4.61 -21.73 26.54
N LEU A 280 -4.78 -20.91 25.50
CA LEU A 280 -6.07 -20.73 24.81
C LEU A 280 -6.27 -21.80 23.73
N ASP A 281 -7.08 -22.83 24.02
CA ASP A 281 -7.35 -23.94 23.08
C ASP A 281 -8.62 -23.77 22.24
N ALA A 282 -9.55 -22.92 22.69
CA ALA A 282 -10.78 -22.59 22.00
C ALA A 282 -11.01 -21.07 22.05
N PHE A 283 -11.64 -20.53 21.01
CA PHE A 283 -11.96 -19.11 20.92
C PHE A 283 -13.46 -18.94 20.72
N ASP A 284 -14.08 -18.09 21.54
CA ASP A 284 -15.47 -17.70 21.45
C ASP A 284 -15.57 -16.29 20.85
N PRO A 285 -16.14 -16.11 19.64
CA PRO A 285 -16.25 -14.79 19.01
C PRO A 285 -17.22 -13.83 19.74
N MET A 286 -17.96 -14.31 20.75
CA MET A 286 -18.86 -13.49 21.57
C MET A 286 -18.19 -12.93 22.82
N GLN A 287 -16.99 -13.38 23.17
CA GLN A 287 -16.25 -12.94 24.35
C GLN A 287 -15.22 -11.86 23.99
N PRO A 288 -14.96 -10.88 24.89
CA PRO A 288 -13.88 -9.91 24.70
C PRO A 288 -12.53 -10.60 24.47
N PHE A 289 -11.73 -10.08 23.53
CA PHE A 289 -10.43 -10.64 23.19
C PHE A 289 -9.41 -9.56 22.88
N ARG A 290 -8.13 -9.88 23.04
CA ARG A 290 -7.00 -9.07 22.58
C ARG A 290 -6.28 -9.82 21.47
N LEU A 291 -6.05 -9.15 20.34
CA LEU A 291 -5.28 -9.68 19.22
C LEU A 291 -4.02 -8.83 19.04
N GLU A 292 -2.89 -9.48 18.85
CA GLU A 292 -1.62 -8.82 18.57
C GLU A 292 -0.91 -9.51 17.41
N LEU A 293 -0.54 -8.72 16.40
CA LEU A 293 0.16 -9.17 15.21
C LEU A 293 1.49 -8.41 15.10
N GLY A 294 2.61 -9.12 15.18
CA GLY A 294 3.95 -8.60 14.92
C GLY A 294 4.50 -9.12 13.60
N ARG A 295 5.04 -8.24 12.74
CA ARG A 295 5.64 -8.61 11.45
C ARG A 295 6.95 -7.85 11.22
N GLY A 296 8.05 -8.55 10.98
CA GLY A 296 9.35 -7.91 10.77
C GLY A 296 10.50 -8.91 10.70
N SER A 297 11.62 -8.57 11.34
CA SER A 297 12.77 -9.47 11.50
C SER A 297 13.32 -9.34 12.91
N GLY A 298 13.95 -10.40 13.44
CA GLY A 298 14.51 -10.38 14.80
C GLY A 298 15.58 -9.30 14.98
N LEU A 299 16.34 -9.03 13.91
CA LEU A 299 17.37 -7.99 13.89
C LEU A 299 16.77 -6.58 13.99
N ASN A 300 15.77 -6.28 13.16
CA ASN A 300 15.22 -4.92 13.03
C ASN A 300 14.00 -4.67 13.93
N GLY A 301 13.44 -5.71 14.54
CA GLY A 301 12.20 -5.69 15.30
C GLY A 301 10.95 -5.93 14.43
N LEU A 302 9.80 -5.92 15.10
CA LEU A 302 8.49 -6.22 14.56
C LEU A 302 7.64 -4.95 14.50
N ASN A 303 7.03 -4.71 13.34
CA ASN A 303 5.88 -3.82 13.23
C ASN A 303 4.71 -4.49 13.94
N THR A 304 4.19 -3.89 15.01
CA THR A 304 3.08 -4.47 15.79
C THR A 304 1.76 -3.77 15.51
N THR A 305 0.68 -4.54 15.47
CA THR A 305 -0.70 -4.05 15.53
C THR A 305 -1.38 -4.76 16.69
N VAL A 306 -1.77 -4.02 17.72
CA VAL A 306 -2.49 -4.51 18.89
C VAL A 306 -3.93 -4.01 18.80
N ILE A 307 -4.89 -4.93 18.86
CA ILE A 307 -6.32 -4.64 18.88
C ILE A 307 -6.85 -5.07 20.26
N HIS A 308 -7.30 -4.10 21.04
CA HIS A 308 -7.85 -4.29 22.37
C HIS A 308 -9.33 -4.69 22.33
N PRO A 309 -9.87 -5.27 23.42
CA PRO A 309 -11.27 -5.72 23.45
C PRO A 309 -12.31 -4.59 23.29
N ASP A 310 -11.94 -3.36 23.66
CA ASP A 310 -12.74 -2.15 23.47
C ASP A 310 -12.66 -1.59 22.04
N GLY A 311 -11.85 -2.19 21.17
CA GLY A 311 -11.61 -1.79 19.80
C GLY A 311 -10.50 -0.77 19.61
N ARG A 312 -9.81 -0.34 20.68
CA ARG A 312 -8.63 0.52 20.55
C ARG A 312 -7.53 -0.23 19.80
N VAL A 313 -6.99 0.40 18.77
CA VAL A 313 -5.88 -0.12 17.97
C VAL A 313 -4.63 0.68 18.27
N VAL A 314 -3.53 -0.01 18.58
CA VAL A 314 -2.20 0.58 18.76
C VAL A 314 -1.25 -0.04 17.76
N MET A 315 -0.58 0.79 16.97
CA MET A 315 0.35 0.36 15.93
C MET A 315 1.73 0.93 16.14
N HIS A 316 2.75 0.08 16.02
CA HIS A 316 4.15 0.49 15.97
C HIS A 316 4.74 0.18 14.60
N ARG A 317 5.37 1.17 13.97
CA ARG A 317 6.02 1.02 12.67
C ARG A 317 7.46 1.50 12.69
N LEU A 318 8.33 0.72 12.07
CA LEU A 318 9.69 1.13 11.75
C LEU A 318 9.63 2.12 10.59
N GLY A 319 10.12 3.34 10.78
CA GLY A 319 10.23 4.35 9.74
C GLY A 319 11.68 4.70 9.44
N SER A 320 11.93 5.11 8.20
CA SER A 320 13.25 5.55 7.70
C SER A 320 13.40 7.07 7.67
N LEU A 321 12.36 7.81 8.07
CA LEU A 321 12.34 9.28 8.04
C LEU A 321 12.98 9.86 9.30
N GLY A 322 14.30 9.68 9.44
CA GLY A 322 15.05 10.45 10.42
C GLY A 322 14.94 11.97 10.15
N PRO A 323 15.27 12.82 11.15
CA PRO A 323 15.42 14.25 10.93
C PRO A 323 16.32 14.50 9.72
N LYS A 324 15.89 15.39 8.81
CA LYS A 324 16.65 15.71 7.58
C LYS A 324 18.13 15.94 7.90
N GLY A 325 19.01 15.07 7.39
CA GLY A 325 20.47 15.19 7.55
C GLY A 325 21.13 14.17 8.49
N VAL A 326 20.40 13.23 9.09
CA VAL A 326 20.97 12.10 9.83
C VAL A 326 21.11 10.89 8.90
N SER A 327 22.22 10.15 9.01
CA SER A 327 22.53 8.92 8.23
C SER A 327 21.33 7.98 8.12
N SER A 328 21.17 7.37 6.93
CA SER A 328 20.15 6.35 6.58
C SER A 328 20.15 5.11 7.49
N ASP A 329 21.17 4.95 8.34
CA ASP A 329 21.34 3.77 9.19
C ASP A 329 20.58 3.88 10.53
N THR A 330 20.02 5.04 10.87
CA THR A 330 19.25 5.18 12.13
C THR A 330 17.78 4.91 11.86
N THR A 331 17.26 3.82 12.43
CA THR A 331 15.84 3.50 12.37
C THR A 331 15.09 4.15 13.54
N TYR A 332 13.92 4.70 13.24
CA TYR A 332 13.04 5.30 14.24
C TYR A 332 11.75 4.49 14.30
N TRP A 333 11.16 4.43 15.49
CA TRP A 333 9.87 3.79 15.70
C TRP A 333 8.80 4.85 15.85
N TYR A 334 7.64 4.59 15.26
CA TYR A 334 6.49 5.47 15.33
C TYR A 334 5.30 4.71 15.88
N GLU A 335 4.55 5.35 16.75
CA GLU A 335 3.29 4.87 17.28
C GLU A 335 2.12 5.64 16.66
N SER A 336 1.03 4.93 16.35
CA SER A 336 -0.26 5.53 16.03
C SER A 336 -1.37 4.77 16.73
N GLN A 337 -2.43 5.49 17.10
CA GLN A 337 -3.60 4.91 17.74
C GLN A 337 -4.89 5.38 17.06
N PHE A 338 -5.88 4.51 16.99
CA PHE A 338 -7.23 4.84 16.54
C PHE A 338 -8.25 3.86 17.12
N GLN A 339 -9.54 4.11 16.92
CA GLN A 339 -10.63 3.31 17.47
C GLN A 339 -11.35 2.57 16.35
N LEU A 340 -11.46 1.24 16.46
CA LEU A 340 -12.33 0.46 15.59
C LEU A 340 -13.79 0.55 16.07
N PRO A 341 -14.76 0.65 15.15
CA PRO A 341 -16.17 0.57 15.51
C PRO A 341 -16.50 -0.86 16.01
N PRO A 342 -17.48 -1.03 16.92
CA PRO A 342 -17.84 -2.35 17.46
C PRO A 342 -18.16 -3.41 16.40
N GLN A 343 -18.74 -2.99 15.27
CA GLN A 343 -19.02 -3.87 14.14
C GLN A 343 -17.75 -4.45 13.49
N ALA A 344 -16.68 -3.65 13.40
CA ALA A 344 -15.39 -4.11 12.90
C ALA A 344 -14.75 -5.13 13.86
N ILE A 345 -14.86 -4.92 15.17
CA ILE A 345 -14.41 -5.87 16.19
C ILE A 345 -15.18 -7.18 16.11
N GLN A 346 -16.50 -7.12 15.92
CA GLN A 346 -17.30 -8.33 15.74
C GLN A 346 -16.91 -9.09 14.46
N LYS A 347 -16.65 -8.39 13.35
CA LYS A 347 -16.16 -9.00 12.11
C LYS A 347 -14.80 -9.64 12.31
N LEU A 348 -13.88 -8.98 13.02
CA LEU A 348 -12.58 -9.53 13.38
C LEU A 348 -12.72 -10.80 14.24
N ALA A 349 -13.58 -10.80 15.25
CA ALA A 349 -13.83 -11.97 16.09
C ALA A 349 -14.31 -13.17 15.25
N LYS A 350 -15.30 -12.95 14.37
CA LYS A 350 -15.79 -13.98 13.45
C LYS A 350 -14.69 -14.51 12.55
N GLU A 351 -13.82 -13.63 12.05
CA GLU A 351 -12.71 -14.00 11.17
C GLU A 351 -11.64 -14.83 11.90
N VAL A 352 -11.27 -14.44 13.13
CA VAL A 352 -10.36 -15.21 14.00
C VAL A 352 -10.91 -16.62 14.26
N ALA A 353 -12.21 -16.73 14.54
CA ALA A 353 -12.88 -18.02 14.73
C ALA A 353 -12.89 -18.86 13.44
N ARG A 354 -13.24 -18.24 12.29
CA ARG A 354 -13.30 -18.88 10.97
C ARG A 354 -11.93 -19.45 10.57
N LEU A 355 -10.87 -18.67 10.77
CA LEU A 355 -9.49 -19.03 10.46
C LEU A 355 -8.88 -20.02 11.47
N LYS A 356 -9.58 -20.31 12.57
CA LYS A 356 -9.14 -21.24 13.61
C LYS A 356 -7.76 -20.88 14.16
N ILE A 357 -7.51 -19.59 14.37
CA ILE A 357 -6.21 -19.08 14.85
C ILE A 357 -5.69 -19.78 16.12
N PRO A 358 -6.51 -20.10 17.14
CA PRO A 358 -6.04 -20.86 18.30
C PRO A 358 -5.47 -22.25 17.98
N ARG A 359 -5.84 -22.82 16.83
CA ARG A 359 -5.42 -24.15 16.37
C ARG A 359 -4.17 -24.12 15.50
N LEU A 360 -3.60 -22.95 15.24
CA LEU A 360 -2.27 -22.88 14.62
C LEU A 360 -1.26 -23.64 15.48
N ASP A 361 -0.29 -24.25 14.81
CA ASP A 361 0.86 -24.84 15.48
C ASP A 361 1.60 -23.76 16.26
N LYS A 362 2.41 -24.18 17.23
CA LYS A 362 3.18 -23.23 18.03
C LYS A 362 4.20 -22.49 17.16
N GLU A 363 4.78 -23.18 16.20
CA GLU A 363 5.85 -22.66 15.36
C GLU A 363 5.73 -23.17 13.92
N TYR A 364 6.04 -22.28 12.97
CA TYR A 364 6.28 -22.60 11.57
C TYR A 364 7.65 -22.05 11.20
N SER A 365 8.58 -22.89 10.75
CA SER A 365 9.92 -22.42 10.38
C SER A 365 10.41 -23.07 9.09
N ALA A 366 11.05 -22.27 8.24
CA ALA A 366 11.91 -22.74 7.16
C ALA A 366 13.38 -22.49 7.53
N ASN A 367 14.27 -23.30 6.96
CA ASN A 367 15.72 -23.19 7.19
C ASN A 367 16.32 -22.03 6.35
N ILE A 368 15.88 -20.81 6.63
CA ILE A 368 16.30 -19.57 5.96
C ILE A 368 16.98 -18.67 7.01
N VAL A 369 18.22 -18.25 6.70
CA VAL A 369 19.13 -17.57 7.63
C VAL A 369 18.69 -16.13 7.95
N ASP A 370 17.99 -15.47 7.02
CA ASP A 370 17.45 -14.12 7.20
C ASP A 370 16.12 -14.01 6.45
N GLY A 371 15.03 -14.24 7.16
CA GLY A 371 13.70 -14.18 6.55
C GLY A 371 12.67 -13.56 7.46
N GLY A 372 11.49 -13.30 6.89
CA GLY A 372 10.42 -12.62 7.58
C GLY A 372 9.97 -13.40 8.82
N GLN A 373 9.73 -12.68 9.91
CA GLN A 373 9.29 -13.24 11.17
C GLN A 373 7.94 -12.63 11.54
N TRP A 374 6.95 -13.48 11.80
CA TRP A 374 5.63 -13.09 12.25
C TRP A 374 5.35 -13.72 13.61
N ILE A 375 4.66 -12.98 14.47
CA ILE A 375 4.06 -13.51 15.70
C ILE A 375 2.60 -13.10 15.71
N VAL A 376 1.72 -14.07 15.95
CA VAL A 376 0.31 -13.82 16.25
C VAL A 376 0.06 -14.26 17.68
N ARG A 377 -0.41 -13.34 18.52
CA ARG A 377 -0.84 -13.60 19.90
C ARG A 377 -2.31 -13.29 20.05
N LEU A 378 -3.05 -14.20 20.64
CA LEU A 378 -4.49 -14.09 20.91
C LEU A 378 -4.75 -14.36 22.38
N GLU A 379 -5.50 -13.47 23.02
CA GLU A 379 -5.87 -13.59 24.43
C GLU A 379 -7.37 -13.46 24.63
N GLN A 380 -7.93 -14.32 25.49
CA GLN A 380 -9.34 -14.31 25.87
C GLN A 380 -9.49 -14.99 27.23
N ASP A 381 -10.25 -14.38 28.13
CA ASP A 381 -10.55 -14.93 29.47
C ASP A 381 -9.30 -15.34 30.28
N GLY A 382 -8.26 -14.50 30.27
CA GLY A 382 -7.00 -14.76 30.98
C GLY A 382 -6.14 -15.88 30.37
N LYS A 383 -6.56 -16.46 29.25
CA LYS A 383 -5.81 -17.45 28.48
C LYS A 383 -5.15 -16.80 27.28
N SER A 384 -4.01 -17.35 26.85
CA SER A 384 -3.23 -16.82 25.75
C SER A 384 -2.72 -17.94 24.83
N ARG A 385 -2.60 -17.62 23.54
CA ARG A 385 -1.95 -18.46 22.53
C ARG A 385 -1.11 -17.58 21.63
N SER A 386 0.18 -17.91 21.53
CA SER A 386 1.09 -17.31 20.56
C SER A 386 1.58 -18.34 19.54
N THR A 387 1.68 -17.92 18.29
CA THR A 387 2.26 -18.68 17.20
C THR A 387 3.38 -17.88 16.56
N TYR A 388 4.58 -18.46 16.53
CA TYR A 388 5.75 -17.91 15.85
C TYR A 388 5.84 -18.47 14.42
N MET A 389 6.21 -17.63 13.47
CA MET A 389 6.36 -18.01 12.07
C MET A 389 7.64 -17.38 11.53
N ASN A 390 8.57 -18.20 11.05
CA ASN A 390 9.81 -17.78 10.43
C ASN A 390 9.86 -18.28 8.99
N SER A 391 9.67 -17.36 8.04
CA SER A 391 9.77 -17.61 6.60
C SER A 391 8.82 -18.67 6.04
N THR A 392 7.92 -19.21 6.87
CA THR A 392 6.82 -20.10 6.50
C THR A 392 5.58 -19.57 7.19
N PHE A 393 4.64 -19.06 6.39
CA PHE A 393 3.43 -18.41 6.91
C PHE A 393 2.23 -19.27 6.51
N PRO A 394 1.54 -19.95 7.45
CA PRO A 394 0.33 -20.68 7.13
C PRO A 394 -0.72 -19.73 6.52
N ARG A 395 -1.53 -20.24 5.58
CA ARG A 395 -2.54 -19.44 4.86
C ARG A 395 -3.45 -18.68 5.82
N GLN A 396 -3.82 -19.30 6.94
CA GLN A 396 -4.67 -18.70 7.96
C GLN A 396 -4.05 -17.44 8.59
N ALA A 397 -2.74 -17.42 8.82
CA ALA A 397 -2.06 -16.23 9.35
C ALA A 397 -1.96 -15.13 8.30
N GLN A 398 -1.72 -15.48 7.04
CA GLN A 398 -1.71 -14.53 5.92
C GLN A 398 -3.09 -13.89 5.73
N ASP A 399 -4.15 -14.70 5.70
CA ASP A 399 -5.53 -14.23 5.57
C ASP A 399 -5.91 -13.32 6.75
N LEU A 400 -5.52 -13.67 7.99
CA LEU A 400 -5.73 -12.81 9.17
C LEU A 400 -4.99 -11.48 9.03
N ALA A 401 -3.72 -11.50 8.63
CA ALA A 401 -2.92 -10.29 8.48
C ALA A 401 -3.52 -9.35 7.43
N SER A 402 -3.92 -9.89 6.28
CA SER A 402 -4.61 -9.13 5.23
C SER A 402 -5.93 -8.54 5.72
N PHE A 403 -6.69 -9.30 6.51
CA PHE A 403 -7.94 -8.82 7.10
C PHE A 403 -7.70 -7.66 8.09
N VAL A 404 -6.70 -7.79 8.97
CA VAL A 404 -6.30 -6.73 9.91
C VAL A 404 -5.83 -5.49 9.16
N ASP A 405 -5.03 -5.64 8.11
CA ASP A 405 -4.56 -4.52 7.30
C ASP A 405 -5.73 -3.80 6.60
N ALA A 406 -6.72 -4.55 6.10
CA ALA A 406 -7.93 -3.97 5.52
C ALA A 406 -8.76 -3.20 6.57
N LEU A 407 -8.85 -3.68 7.81
CA LEU A 407 -9.49 -2.94 8.90
C LEU A 407 -8.75 -1.65 9.22
N VAL A 408 -7.42 -1.69 9.31
CA VAL A 408 -6.59 -0.51 9.57
C VAL A 408 -6.74 0.52 8.46
N LEU A 409 -6.70 0.10 7.19
CA LEU A 409 -6.88 1.01 6.06
C LEU A 409 -8.27 1.64 6.04
N ARG A 410 -9.32 0.86 6.35
CA ARG A 410 -10.71 1.32 6.31
C ARG A 410 -11.07 2.25 7.47
N HIS A 411 -10.56 1.99 8.67
CA HIS A 411 -11.00 2.66 9.90
C HIS A 411 -9.92 3.52 10.55
N GLY A 412 -8.66 3.43 10.09
CA GLY A 412 -7.56 4.23 10.62
C GLY A 412 -7.65 5.71 10.27
N GLY A 413 -8.39 6.07 9.22
CA GLY A 413 -8.46 7.43 8.70
C GLY A 413 -7.06 8.01 8.47
N ARG A 414 -6.89 9.30 8.79
CA ARG A 414 -5.58 9.94 8.81
C ARG A 414 -4.84 9.58 10.09
N LEU A 415 -4.00 8.55 10.01
CA LEU A 415 -3.14 8.13 11.12
C LEU A 415 -2.14 9.24 11.48
N VAL A 416 -2.13 9.64 12.75
CA VAL A 416 -1.15 10.57 13.30
C VAL A 416 -0.05 9.76 13.99
N TRP A 417 1.14 9.80 13.39
CA TRP A 417 2.30 9.07 13.88
C TRP A 417 3.10 9.92 14.86
N THR A 418 3.37 9.37 16.03
CA THR A 418 4.23 9.98 17.06
C THR A 418 5.51 9.16 17.18
N GLU A 419 6.67 9.82 17.13
CA GLU A 419 7.95 9.13 17.30
C GLU A 419 8.06 8.55 18.73
N VAL A 420 8.43 7.27 18.80
CA VAL A 420 8.77 6.58 20.05
C VAL A 420 10.24 6.85 20.34
N SER A 421 10.53 7.31 21.57
CA SER A 421 11.91 7.60 21.98
C SER A 421 12.82 6.40 21.71
N ALA A 422 14.02 6.64 21.16
CA ALA A 422 14.99 5.58 20.83
C ALA A 422 15.25 4.58 21.98
N ARG A 423 15.24 5.06 23.24
CA ARG A 423 15.41 4.21 24.44
C ARG A 423 14.32 3.15 24.61
N ASN A 424 13.11 3.44 24.12
CA ASN A 424 11.93 2.58 24.25
C ASN A 424 11.51 1.96 22.91
N GLY A 425 12.27 2.17 21.84
CA GLY A 425 11.86 1.86 20.47
C GLY A 425 11.52 0.39 20.22
N ARG A 426 11.94 -0.55 21.08
CA ARG A 426 11.60 -1.98 20.96
C ARG A 426 10.78 -2.53 22.13
N ASN A 427 10.39 -1.70 23.09
CA ASN A 427 9.65 -2.18 24.26
C ASN A 427 8.26 -2.69 23.86
N HIS A 428 7.69 -2.17 22.76
CA HIS A 428 6.37 -2.54 22.27
C HIS A 428 6.26 -3.98 21.75
N GLU A 429 7.38 -4.63 21.46
CA GLU A 429 7.42 -6.02 20.97
C GLU A 429 7.98 -7.00 22.01
N GLU A 430 8.44 -6.52 23.17
CA GLU A 430 9.07 -7.34 24.21
C GLU A 430 8.13 -8.45 24.67
N GLU A 431 6.90 -8.10 25.05
CA GLU A 431 5.90 -9.06 25.49
C GLU A 431 5.56 -10.08 24.40
N LEU A 432 5.61 -9.68 23.13
CA LEU A 432 5.31 -10.56 22.00
C LEU A 432 6.43 -11.59 21.82
N TRP A 433 7.69 -11.17 21.91
CA TRP A 433 8.86 -12.07 21.90
C TRP A 433 8.89 -13.00 23.11
N GLU A 434 8.52 -12.52 24.29
CA GLU A 434 8.44 -13.35 25.49
C GLU A 434 7.37 -14.43 25.36
N SER A 435 6.23 -14.09 24.73
CA SER A 435 5.09 -15.01 24.58
C SER A 435 5.38 -16.28 23.75
N ILE A 436 6.48 -16.31 22.98
CA ILE A 436 6.85 -17.45 22.13
C ILE A 436 8.01 -18.30 22.67
N ARG A 437 8.62 -17.92 23.80
CA ARG A 437 9.75 -18.67 24.40
C ARG A 437 9.34 -20.00 25.04
N ASP A 438 8.06 -20.29 25.01
CA ASP A 438 7.33 -21.31 25.77
C ASP A 438 6.75 -22.39 24.89
#